data_AF-A0A667WJW9-F1
#
_entry.id   AF-A0A667WJW9-F1
#
_cell.length_a   1.000
_cell.length_b   1.000
_cell.length_c   1.000
_cell.angle_alpha   90.00
_cell.angle_beta   90.00
_cell.angle_gamma   90.00
#
_symmetry.space_group_name_H-M   'P 1'
#
loop_
_entity.id
_entity.type
_entity.pdbx_description
1 polymer ?
#
loop_
_entity_poly.entity_id
_entity_poly.type
_entity_poly.pdbx_seq_one_letter_code
_entity_poly.pdbx_strand_id
1 'polypeptide(L)' 'MATYSEQFGTQVNGPFQGKVVFSEASFSSTSITLKNVTWTDEACYICSFNAYPDGSKGQQICLTVQGTA' A
#
# COMPACT_ATOMS: atom_id res chain seq x y z
N MET A 1 -4.48 3.51 -5.10
CA MET A 1 -4.84 3.51 -3.67
C MET A 1 -5.29 2.10 -3.29
N ALA A 2 -4.82 1.60 -2.16
CA ALA A 2 -5.29 0.37 -1.54
C ALA A 2 -5.63 0.70 -0.08
N THR A 3 -6.80 0.29 0.40
CA THR A 3 -7.29 0.60 1.74
C THR A 3 -7.77 -0.66 2.45
N TYR A 4 -7.70 -0.64 3.77
CA TYR A 4 -8.28 -1.66 4.63
C TYR A 4 -9.11 -0.98 5.73
N SER A 5 -10.25 -1.57 6.08
CA SER A 5 -11.02 -1.23 7.26
C SER A 5 -11.78 -2.46 7.75
N GLU A 6 -12.09 -2.55 9.04
CA GLU A 6 -12.89 -3.67 9.56
C GLU A 6 -14.29 -3.73 8.95
N GLN A 7 -14.87 -2.58 8.60
CA GLN A 7 -16.22 -2.48 8.06
C GLN A 7 -16.31 -2.90 6.59
N PHE A 8 -15.35 -2.46 5.76
CA PHE A 8 -15.40 -2.67 4.30
C PHE A 8 -14.35 -3.65 3.78
N GLY A 9 -13.55 -4.24 4.67
CA GLY A 9 -12.44 -5.11 4.29
C GLY A 9 -11.38 -4.39 3.47
N THR A 10 -10.71 -5.15 2.59
CA THR A 10 -9.67 -4.64 1.68
C THR A 10 -10.28 -4.12 0.39
N GLN A 11 -9.79 -2.98 -0.09
CA GLN A 11 -10.16 -2.41 -1.38
C GLN A 11 -8.91 -1.96 -2.13
N VAL A 12 -8.88 -2.22 -3.44
CA VAL A 12 -7.77 -1.82 -4.33
C VAL A 12 -8.36 -1.13 -5.56
N ASN A 13 -7.91 0.10 -5.82
CA ASN A 13 -8.34 0.85 -7.02
C ASN A 13 -7.96 0.10 -8.30
N GLY A 14 -8.85 0.16 -9.30
CA GLY A 14 -8.75 -0.56 -10.58
C GLY A 14 -7.35 -0.70 -11.18
N PRO A 15 -6.60 0.41 -11.40
CA PRO A 15 -5.26 0.34 -12.02
C PRO A 15 -4.23 -0.52 -11.25
N PHE A 16 -4.47 -0.76 -9.96
CA PHE A 16 -3.58 -1.52 -9.08
C PHE A 16 -4.13 -2.91 -8.74
N GLN A 17 -5.32 -3.27 -9.22
CA GLN A 17 -5.90 -4.59 -8.95
C GLN A 17 -5.01 -5.69 -9.51
N GLY A 18 -4.80 -6.75 -8.72
CA GLY A 18 -3.89 -7.86 -9.05
C GLY A 18 -2.40 -7.54 -8.88
N LYS A 19 -2.01 -6.26 -9.00
CA LYS A 19 -0.63 -5.80 -8.80
C LYS A 19 -0.31 -5.58 -7.32
N VAL A 20 -1.20 -4.92 -6.59
CA VAL A 20 -1.10 -4.74 -5.13
C VAL A 20 -1.88 -5.85 -4.44
N VAL A 21 -1.23 -6.56 -3.53
CA VAL A 21 -1.85 -7.61 -2.71
C VAL A 21 -1.61 -7.29 -1.24
N PHE A 22 -2.63 -7.42 -0.41
CA PHE A 22 -2.48 -7.32 1.04
C PHE A 22 -1.81 -8.59 1.56
N SER A 23 -0.65 -8.42 2.19
CA SER A 23 0.10 -9.51 2.83
C SER A 23 -0.32 -9.66 4.30
N GLU A 24 -0.71 -8.56 4.92
CA GLU A 24 -1.39 -8.52 6.21
C GLU A 24 -2.44 -7.41 6.17
N ALA A 25 -3.62 -7.67 6.74
CA ALA A 25 -4.71 -6.70 6.81
C ALA A 25 -5.40 -6.84 8.17
N SER A 26 -4.96 -6.03 9.13
CA SER A 26 -5.55 -5.94 10.45
C SER A 26 -5.63 -4.48 10.90
N PHE A 27 -6.42 -4.21 11.93
CA PHE A 27 -6.57 -2.85 12.45
C PHE A 27 -5.24 -2.32 13.01
N SER A 28 -4.40 -3.13 13.63
CA SER A 28 -3.12 -2.68 14.22
C SER A 28 -1.92 -2.79 13.28
N SER A 29 -1.99 -3.67 12.28
CA SER A 29 -0.90 -3.93 11.34
C SER A 29 -1.45 -4.19 9.94
N THR A 30 -0.95 -3.45 8.96
CA THR A 30 -1.32 -3.62 7.56
C THR A 30 -0.06 -3.58 6.70
N SER A 31 0.10 -4.56 5.81
CA SER A 31 1.21 -4.63 4.87
C SER A 31 0.73 -5.04 3.48
N ILE A 32 1.41 -4.52 2.46
CA ILE A 32 1.12 -4.81 1.06
C ILE A 32 2.37 -5.33 0.35
N THR A 33 2.16 -6.16 -0.65
CA THR A 33 3.18 -6.60 -1.60
C THR A 33 2.80 -6.12 -3.00
N LEU A 34 3.74 -5.44 -3.65
CA LEU A 34 3.63 -5.02 -5.05
C LEU A 34 4.26 -6.09 -5.95
N LYS A 35 3.44 -6.74 -6.78
CA LYS A 35 3.86 -7.79 -7.71
C LYS A 35 4.23 -7.22 -9.08
N ASN A 36 5.07 -7.95 -9.81
CA ASN A 36 5.48 -7.62 -11.19
C ASN A 36 5.91 -6.15 -11.32
N VAL A 37 6.84 -5.74 -10.45
CA VAL A 37 7.37 -4.38 -10.39
C VAL A 37 8.11 -4.07 -11.70
N THR A 38 7.87 -2.88 -12.22
CA THR A 38 8.44 -2.33 -13.45
C THR A 38 8.98 -0.94 -13.18
N TRP A 39 9.80 -0.40 -14.08
CA TRP A 39 10.35 0.96 -13.97
C TRP A 39 9.26 2.05 -13.82
N THR A 40 8.05 1.82 -14.33
CA THR A 40 6.94 2.77 -14.17
C THR A 40 6.35 2.80 -12.76
N ASP A 41 6.71 1.83 -11.91
CA ASP A 41 6.29 1.78 -10.50
C ASP A 41 7.25 2.51 -9.57
N GLU A 42 8.38 2.99 -10.07
CA GLU A 42 9.32 3.81 -9.32
C GLU A 42 8.65 5.13 -8.90
N ALA A 43 8.39 5.27 -7.61
CA ALA A 43 7.68 6.39 -7.03
C ALA A 43 7.84 6.39 -5.50
N CYS A 44 7.49 7.50 -4.87
CA CYS A 44 7.29 7.56 -3.43
C CYS A 44 5.83 7.21 -3.08
N TYR A 45 5.67 6.09 -2.38
CA TYR A 45 4.41 5.59 -1.87
C TYR A 45 4.17 6.15 -0.47
N ILE A 46 2.91 6.46 -0.17
CA ILE A 46 2.51 6.98 1.13
C ILE A 46 1.59 5.95 1.78
N CYS A 47 1.96 5.52 2.97
CA CYS A 47 1.08 4.79 3.87
C CYS A 47 0.40 5.79 4.81
N SER A 48 -0.90 5.64 5.02
CA SER A 48 -1.71 6.47 5.89
C SER A 48 -2.61 5.57 6.74
N PHE A 49 -2.44 5.68 8.05
CA PHE A 49 -3.19 4.98 9.07
C PHE A 49 -4.03 5.99 9.85
N ASN A 50 -5.35 5.85 9.77
CA ASN A 50 -6.27 6.77 10.43
C ASN A 50 -6.69 6.21 11.78
N ALA A 51 -6.25 6.86 12.86
CA ALA A 51 -6.55 6.48 14.24
C ALA A 51 -7.36 7.59 14.92
N TYR A 52 -8.63 7.34 15.26
CA TYR A 52 -9.41 8.31 16.03
C TYR A 52 -9.18 8.10 17.53
N PRO A 53 -8.95 9.17 18.33
CA PRO A 53 -8.97 10.60 17.99
C PRO A 53 -7.61 11.16 17.51
N ASP A 54 -6.54 10.36 17.52
CA ASP A 54 -5.14 10.78 17.28
C ASP A 54 -4.83 11.31 15.86
N GLY A 55 -5.80 11.22 14.95
CA GLY A 55 -5.71 11.65 13.57
C GLY A 55 -5.02 10.64 12.64
N SER A 56 -4.61 11.13 11.48
CA SER A 56 -3.88 10.31 10.50
C SER A 56 -2.39 10.28 10.84
N LYS A 57 -1.82 9.08 10.95
CA LYS A 57 -0.38 8.83 11.00
C LYS A 57 0.05 8.28 9.66
N GLY A 58 1.15 8.76 9.11
CA GLY A 58 1.60 8.31 7.80
C GLY A 58 3.11 8.25 7.68
N GLN A 59 3.56 7.46 6.72
CA GLN A 59 4.95 7.33 6.36
C GLN A 59 5.09 7.28 4.85
N GLN A 60 6.13 7.93 4.34
CA GLN A 60 6.50 7.87 2.94
C GLN A 60 7.64 6.89 2.75
N ILE A 61 7.55 6.06 1.70
CA ILE A 61 8.56 5.09 1.30
C ILE A 61 8.81 5.29 -0.19
N CYS A 62 10.04 5.53 -0.60
CA CYS A 62 10.40 5.67 -2.00
C CYS A 62 10.93 4.34 -2.54
N LEU A 63 10.26 3.82 -3.57
CA LEU A 63 10.64 2.60 -4.27
C LEU A 63 11.51 2.98 -5.46
N THR A 64 12.73 2.44 -5.52
CA THR A 64 13.61 2.52 -6.69
C THR A 64 13.73 1.15 -7.31
N VAL A 65 13.55 1.07 -8.62
CA VAL A 65 13.68 -0.17 -9.38
C VAL A 65 15.09 -0.24 -9.95
N GLN A 66 15.74 -1.39 -9.85
CA GLN A 66 17.08 -1.59 -10.41
C GLN A 66 17.05 -2.75 -11.39
N GLY A 67 17.67 -2.54 -12.55
CA GLY A 67 17.88 -3.60 -13.54
C GLY A 67 19.13 -4.40 -13.17
N THR A 68 19.04 -5.71 -13.21
CA THR A 68 20.21 -6.58 -13.24
C THR A 68 20.64 -6.71 -14.69
N ALA A 69 21.78 -6.11 -15.03
CA ALA A 69 22.43 -6.30 -16.33
C ALA A 69 23.04 -7.70 -16.45
#